data_AF-A0A1G3YWH5-F1
#
_entry.id   AF-A0A1G3YWH5-F1
#
_cell.length_a   1.000
_cell.length_b   1.000
_cell.length_c   1.000
_cell.angle_alpha   90.00
_cell.angle_beta   90.00
_cell.angle_gamma   90.00
#
_symmetry.space_group_name_H-M   'P 1'
#
loop_
_entity.id
_entity.type
_entity.pdbx_description
1 polymer ?
#
loop_
_entity_poly.entity_id
_entity_poly.type
_entity_poly.pdbx_seq_one_letter_code
_entity_poly.pdbx_strand_id
1 'polypeptide(L)'
;MGLFDTLILDPPLVCPRCGKAHESMQTKLFDSSMSTYRPGMIVPGCPVHTGILKDHTWCCPTEHDEHGQLDVWIIIWHGVFADYALDTDTAELRLAGMDRLDLLDWLDRMQKTALEWKNRYHALYRDLSDWVEYRDLPEEDRAPPEEAGESKAARFRRSLFLIRLPEVIRNDPDPLRRILERNDLKAEPDTGFFGW
;
A
#
# COMPACT_ATOMS: atom_id res chain seq x y z
N MET A 1 -11.79 -4.01 24.30
CA MET A 1 -11.79 -4.02 22.83
C MET A 1 -11.66 -2.61 22.28
N GLY A 2 -10.54 -1.88 22.40
CA GLY A 2 -10.46 -0.51 21.87
C GLY A 2 -10.14 -0.52 20.37
N LEU A 3 -10.66 0.45 19.62
CA LEU A 3 -10.18 0.72 18.26
C LEU A 3 -8.85 1.49 18.38
N PHE A 4 -7.88 1.15 17.52
CA PHE A 4 -6.57 1.79 17.47
C PHE A 4 -6.21 2.01 16.02
N ASP A 5 -5.56 3.12 15.73
CA ASP A 5 -4.91 3.33 14.44
C ASP A 5 -3.50 2.74 14.46
N THR A 6 -2.97 2.38 13.29
CA THR A 6 -1.64 1.80 13.14
C THR A 6 -0.72 2.78 12.43
N LEU A 7 0.41 3.12 13.04
CA LEU A 7 1.49 3.85 12.40
C LEU A 7 2.53 2.85 11.91
N ILE A 8 2.90 2.96 10.63
CA ILE A 8 4.04 2.23 10.06
C ILE A 8 5.30 3.07 10.27
N LEU A 9 6.34 2.42 10.79
CA LEU A 9 7.61 3.01 11.15
C LEU A 9 8.64 2.60 10.10
N ASP A 10 8.96 3.53 9.20
CA ASP A 10 9.99 3.37 8.17
C ASP A 10 10.99 4.54 8.26
N PRO A 11 12.23 4.33 8.75
CA PRO A 11 12.88 3.03 9.05
C PRO A 11 12.51 2.42 10.41
N PRO A 12 12.37 1.09 10.55
CA PRO A 12 11.88 0.45 11.78
C PRO A 12 12.54 0.97 13.07
N LEU A 13 11.71 1.24 14.07
CA LEU A 13 12.15 1.79 15.35
C LEU A 13 12.85 0.72 16.18
N VAL A 14 14.16 0.87 16.39
CA VAL A 14 14.94 -0.08 17.19
C VAL A 14 14.85 0.31 18.66
N CYS A 15 14.34 -0.61 19.48
CA CYS A 15 14.29 -0.37 20.91
C CYS A 15 15.71 -0.33 21.50
N PRO A 16 16.11 0.76 22.19
CA PRO A 16 17.46 0.87 22.76
C PRO A 16 17.70 -0.12 23.92
N ARG A 17 16.63 -0.68 24.50
CA ARG A 17 16.71 -1.65 25.61
C ARG A 17 16.84 -3.10 25.12
N CYS A 18 15.97 -3.51 24.19
CA CYS A 18 15.87 -4.90 23.73
C CYS A 18 16.51 -5.14 22.35
N GLY A 19 16.93 -4.11 21.63
CA GLY A 19 17.49 -4.21 20.27
C GLY A 19 16.48 -4.66 19.21
N LYS A 20 15.22 -4.89 19.59
CA LYS A 20 14.16 -5.33 18.68
C LYS A 20 13.71 -4.17 17.79
N ALA A 21 13.60 -4.43 16.50
CA ALA A 21 13.02 -3.50 15.54
C ALA A 21 11.49 -3.59 15.57
N HIS A 22 10.84 -2.43 15.63
CA HIS A 22 9.40 -2.25 15.55
C HIS A 22 9.05 -1.62 14.20
N GLU A 23 8.40 -2.37 13.32
CA GLU A 23 7.96 -1.89 11.99
C GLU A 23 6.64 -1.11 12.07
N SER A 24 5.90 -1.27 13.15
CA SER A 24 4.64 -0.55 13.37
C SER A 24 4.36 -0.34 14.86
N MET A 25 3.51 0.63 15.15
CA MET A 25 2.95 0.87 16.47
C MET A 25 1.46 1.18 16.39
N GLN A 26 0.73 0.88 17.46
CA GLN A 26 -0.68 1.22 17.58
C GLN A 26 -0.83 2.49 18.41
N THR A 27 -1.70 3.40 17.96
CA THR A 27 -1.95 4.68 18.63
C THR A 27 -3.45 4.94 18.81
N LYS A 28 -3.77 5.70 19.85
CA LYS A 28 -5.11 6.24 20.14
C LYS A 28 -5.17 7.75 20.01
N LEU A 29 -4.10 8.38 19.52
CA LEU A 29 -3.99 9.83 19.48
C LEU A 29 -4.86 10.48 18.39
N PHE A 30 -5.42 9.68 17.47
CA PHE A 30 -6.26 10.14 16.37
C PHE A 30 -7.71 9.63 16.55
N ASP A 31 -8.48 9.62 15.47
CA ASP A 31 -9.90 9.21 15.49
C ASP A 31 -10.14 7.73 15.84
N SER A 32 -9.09 6.90 15.98
CA SER A 32 -9.21 5.47 16.28
C SER A 32 -10.07 4.75 15.24
N SER A 33 -9.78 5.04 13.97
CA SER A 33 -10.54 4.61 12.80
C SER A 33 -10.13 3.23 12.25
N MET A 34 -9.19 2.54 12.91
CA MET A 34 -8.50 1.36 12.38
C MET A 34 -7.76 1.62 11.06
N SER A 35 -7.34 2.87 10.86
CA SER A 35 -6.58 3.24 9.67
C SER A 35 -5.10 2.96 9.89
N THR A 36 -4.40 2.69 8.78
CA THR A 36 -2.95 2.52 8.76
C THR A 36 -2.33 3.75 8.11
N TYR A 37 -1.42 4.41 8.81
CA TYR A 37 -0.72 5.62 8.34
C TYR A 37 0.77 5.34 8.16
N ARG A 38 1.32 5.87 7.06
CA ARG A 38 2.75 5.87 6.73
C ARG A 38 3.28 7.31 6.70
N PRO A 39 4.60 7.53 6.83
CA PRO A 39 5.18 8.86 6.64
C PRO A 39 4.73 9.48 5.31
N GLY A 40 4.31 10.74 5.36
CA GLY A 40 3.73 11.48 4.23
C GLY A 40 2.21 11.33 4.05
N MET A 41 1.52 10.52 4.87
CA MET A 41 0.06 10.39 4.81
C MET A 41 -0.65 11.42 5.69
N ILE A 42 -1.79 11.92 5.20
CA ILE A 42 -2.68 12.79 5.97
C ILE A 42 -3.33 11.97 7.09
N VAL A 43 -3.31 12.52 8.30
CA VAL A 43 -3.93 11.92 9.49
C VAL A 43 -5.20 12.68 9.86
N PRO A 44 -6.39 12.21 9.46
CA PRO A 44 -7.64 12.76 9.93
C PRO A 44 -7.77 12.57 11.45
N GLY A 45 -8.40 13.53 12.12
CA GLY A 45 -8.61 13.46 13.58
C GLY A 45 -7.38 13.76 14.42
N CYS A 46 -6.28 14.22 13.82
CA CYS A 46 -5.13 14.62 14.60
C CYS A 46 -5.47 15.86 15.45
N PRO A 47 -5.19 15.86 16.77
CA PRO A 47 -5.49 16.99 17.64
C PRO A 47 -4.65 18.23 17.35
N VAL A 48 -3.54 18.07 16.61
CA VAL A 48 -2.62 19.15 16.23
C VAL A 48 -2.48 19.23 14.72
N HIS A 49 -2.44 20.45 14.18
CA HIS A 49 -2.09 20.65 12.78
C HIS A 49 -0.58 20.59 12.56
N THR A 50 0.23 21.07 13.49
CA THR A 50 1.69 20.98 13.42
C THR A 50 2.23 20.92 14.84
N GLY A 51 3.03 19.91 15.14
CA GLY A 51 3.55 19.68 16.48
C GLY A 51 3.99 18.25 16.69
N ILE A 52 4.38 17.95 17.92
CA ILE A 52 4.90 16.65 18.33
C ILE A 52 3.92 16.07 19.35
N LEU A 53 3.51 14.83 19.12
CA LEU A 53 2.64 14.08 20.03
C LEU A 53 3.45 12.98 20.71
N LYS A 54 3.27 12.83 22.02
CA LYS A 54 3.90 11.74 22.76
C LYS A 54 2.94 10.55 22.83
N ASP A 55 3.43 9.38 22.41
CA ASP A 55 2.78 8.10 22.65
C ASP A 55 3.78 7.09 23.19
N HIS A 56 3.33 5.86 23.38
CA HIS A 56 4.16 4.78 23.88
C HIS A 56 3.91 3.48 23.13
N THR A 57 4.97 2.70 22.98
CA THR A 57 4.91 1.34 22.47
C THR A 57 5.49 0.38 23.51
N TRP A 58 5.04 -0.86 23.49
CA TRP A 58 5.52 -1.90 24.39
C TRP A 58 6.71 -2.64 23.76
N CYS A 59 7.87 -2.63 24.42
CA CYS A 59 8.98 -3.55 24.12
C CYS A 59 8.79 -4.86 24.91
N CYS A 60 9.44 -5.93 24.44
CA CYS A 60 9.48 -7.21 25.14
C CYS A 60 9.95 -7.02 26.60
N PRO A 61 9.38 -7.76 27.56
CA PRO A 61 9.90 -7.76 28.93
C PRO A 61 11.34 -8.27 28.91
N THR A 62 12.28 -7.41 29.31
CA THR A 62 13.66 -7.80 29.63
C THR A 62 13.72 -8.27 31.08
N GLU A 63 14.70 -9.11 31.43
CA GLU A 63 14.86 -9.75 32.76
C GLU A 63 14.83 -8.79 33.98
N HIS A 64 14.92 -7.48 33.75
CA HIS A 64 14.98 -6.45 34.78
C HIS A 64 13.82 -5.45 34.80
N ASP A 65 12.82 -5.55 33.90
CA ASP A 65 11.70 -4.60 33.88
C ASP A 65 10.42 -5.30 33.40
N GLU A 66 9.44 -5.45 34.29
CA GLU A 66 8.18 -6.15 34.03
C GLU A 66 7.30 -5.42 33.01
N HIS A 67 7.58 -4.15 32.72
CA HIS A 67 6.79 -3.27 31.85
C HIS A 67 7.70 -2.34 31.04
N GLY A 68 8.37 -2.88 30.02
CA GLY A 68 9.24 -2.14 29.10
C GLY A 68 8.45 -1.20 28.18
N GLN A 69 7.95 -0.08 28.71
CA GLN A 69 7.30 0.97 27.95
C GLN A 69 8.35 1.86 27.29
N LEU A 70 8.21 2.10 25.99
CA LEU A 70 9.08 2.95 25.19
C LEU A 70 8.28 4.16 24.72
N ASP A 71 8.71 5.34 25.16
CA ASP A 71 8.13 6.60 24.69
C ASP A 71 8.54 6.85 23.24
N VAL A 72 7.57 7.23 22.41
CA VAL A 72 7.76 7.58 21.00
C VAL A 72 7.10 8.92 20.75
N TRP A 73 7.84 9.80 20.08
CA TRP A 73 7.40 11.15 19.71
C TRP A 73 7.03 11.13 18.25
N ILE A 74 5.75 11.32 17.95
CA ILE A 74 5.18 11.34 16.61
C ILE A 74 5.15 12.79 16.13
N ILE A 75 5.76 13.05 14.98
CA ILE A 75 5.88 14.38 14.40
C ILE A 75 4.78 14.55 13.36
N ILE A 76 3.94 15.56 13.59
CA ILE A 76 2.85 15.95 12.70
C ILE A 76 3.17 17.30 12.09
N TRP A 77 3.09 17.41 10.78
CA TRP A 77 3.34 18.65 10.07
C TRP A 77 2.23 18.91 9.05
N HIS A 78 1.56 20.06 9.19
CA HIS A 78 0.32 20.40 8.47
C HIS A 78 -0.74 19.27 8.36
N GLY A 79 -0.91 18.46 9.42
CA GLY A 79 -1.86 17.34 9.47
C GLY A 79 -1.38 16.08 8.76
N VAL A 80 -0.11 16.04 8.35
CA VAL A 80 0.57 14.89 7.76
C VAL A 80 1.42 14.22 8.83
N PHE A 81 1.36 12.89 8.91
CA PHE A 81 2.33 12.12 9.69
C PHE A 81 3.67 12.20 8.98
N ALA A 82 4.59 12.98 9.55
CA ALA A 82 5.83 13.30 8.88
C ALA A 82 6.93 12.31 9.26
N ASP A 83 7.16 12.12 10.55
CA ASP A 83 8.23 11.26 11.07
C ASP A 83 8.01 10.94 12.57
N TYR A 84 8.92 10.22 13.21
CA TYR A 84 8.91 9.88 14.63
C TYR A 84 10.33 9.81 15.21
N ALA A 85 10.45 10.05 16.51
CA ALA A 85 11.71 9.93 17.23
C ALA A 85 11.55 9.31 18.62
N LEU A 86 12.67 8.91 19.23
CA LEU A 86 12.77 8.42 20.61
C LEU A 86 13.19 9.50 21.61
N ASP A 87 13.42 10.72 21.13
CA ASP A 87 13.90 11.81 21.94
C ASP A 87 13.21 13.11 21.50
N THR A 88 12.97 13.99 22.47
CA THR A 88 12.23 15.23 22.24
C THR A 88 13.06 16.20 21.40
N ASP A 89 14.35 16.36 21.70
CA ASP A 89 15.23 17.28 20.97
C ASP A 89 15.39 16.85 19.51
N THR A 90 15.50 15.53 19.29
CA THR A 90 15.55 14.96 17.94
C THR A 90 14.24 15.22 17.18
N ALA A 91 13.09 15.10 17.85
CA ALA A 91 11.79 15.35 17.23
C ALA A 91 11.62 16.84 16.84
N GLU A 92 12.03 17.76 17.72
CA GLU A 92 12.00 19.20 17.45
C GLU A 92 12.92 19.59 16.31
N LEU A 93 14.14 19.04 16.27
CA LEU A 93 15.09 19.30 15.20
C LEU A 93 14.57 18.82 13.84
N ARG A 94 13.93 17.64 13.80
CA ARG A 94 13.29 17.14 12.58
C ARG A 94 12.11 18.00 12.15
N LEU A 95 11.24 18.39 13.07
CA LEU A 95 10.11 19.28 12.77
C LEU A 95 10.59 20.63 12.21
N ALA A 96 11.67 21.19 12.78
CA ALA A 96 12.25 22.45 12.31
C ALA A 96 12.95 22.32 10.95
N GLY A 97 13.44 21.13 10.60
CA GLY A 97 14.08 20.85 9.32
C GLY A 97 13.10 20.62 8.16
N MET A 98 11.81 20.41 8.44
CA MET A 98 10.80 20.16 7.41
C MET A 98 10.49 21.42 6.60
N ASP A 99 10.55 21.29 5.28
CA ASP A 99 10.21 22.35 4.33
C ASP A 99 9.02 21.95 3.44
N ARG A 100 8.49 22.92 2.72
CA ARG A 100 7.45 22.73 1.70
C ARG A 100 7.86 21.78 0.59
N LEU A 101 9.16 21.62 0.34
CA LEU A 101 9.66 20.63 -0.62
C LEU A 101 9.33 19.20 -0.18
N ASP A 102 9.41 18.90 1.11
CA ASP A 102 9.04 17.58 1.64
C ASP A 102 7.55 17.28 1.40
N LEU A 103 6.69 18.29 1.52
CA LEU A 103 5.27 18.16 1.19
C LEU A 103 5.05 17.77 -0.27
N LEU A 104 5.78 18.44 -1.18
CA LEU A 104 5.65 18.20 -2.61
C LEU A 104 6.14 16.79 -2.95
N ASP A 105 7.22 16.34 -2.32
CA ASP A 105 7.74 14.98 -2.48
C ASP A 105 6.73 13.93 -1.99
N TRP A 106 6.09 14.15 -0.84
CA TRP A 106 5.03 13.25 -0.37
C TRP A 106 3.81 13.25 -1.31
N LEU A 107 3.39 14.43 -1.79
CA LEU A 107 2.29 14.54 -2.74
C LEU A 107 2.59 13.82 -4.06
N ASP A 108 3.80 13.97 -4.61
CA ASP A 108 4.23 13.28 -5.82
C ASP A 108 4.22 11.76 -5.63
N ARG A 109 4.74 11.25 -4.50
CA ARG A 109 4.69 9.82 -4.16
C ARG A 109 3.24 9.32 -4.08
N MET A 110 2.37 10.03 -3.38
CA MET A 110 0.96 9.66 -3.26
C MET A 110 0.24 9.67 -4.61
N GLN A 111 0.53 10.63 -5.49
CA GLN A 111 -0.03 10.68 -6.84
C GLN A 111 0.46 9.51 -7.70
N LYS A 112 1.74 9.17 -7.64
CA LYS A 112 2.30 7.99 -8.33
C LYS A 112 1.65 6.71 -7.85
N THR A 113 1.56 6.51 -6.53
CA THR A 113 0.88 5.35 -5.95
C THR A 113 -0.59 5.29 -6.36
N ALA A 114 -1.31 6.41 -6.35
CA ALA A 114 -2.70 6.45 -6.80
C ALA A 114 -2.85 6.11 -8.30
N LEU A 115 -1.94 6.59 -9.14
CA LEU A 115 -1.92 6.27 -10.57
C LEU A 115 -1.61 4.79 -10.82
N GLU A 116 -0.65 4.22 -10.08
CA GLU A 116 -0.34 2.80 -10.12
C GLU A 116 -1.56 1.95 -9.74
N TRP A 117 -2.21 2.28 -8.61
CA TRP A 117 -3.44 1.61 -8.18
C TRP A 117 -4.54 1.71 -9.22
N LYS A 118 -4.76 2.90 -9.80
CA LYS A 118 -5.75 3.11 -10.87
C LYS A 118 -5.44 2.25 -12.10
N ASN A 119 -4.19 2.22 -12.54
CA ASN A 119 -3.77 1.43 -13.70
C ASN A 119 -3.94 -0.07 -13.43
N ARG A 120 -3.56 -0.54 -12.24
CA ARG A 120 -3.73 -1.95 -11.81
C ARG A 120 -5.21 -2.33 -11.72
N TYR A 121 -6.04 -1.47 -11.12
CA TYR A 121 -7.49 -1.68 -11.08
C TYR A 121 -8.08 -1.79 -12.47
N HIS A 122 -7.72 -0.89 -13.40
CA HIS A 122 -8.20 -0.96 -14.78
C HIS A 122 -7.70 -2.20 -15.52
N ALA A 123 -6.48 -2.68 -15.23
CA ALA A 123 -5.96 -3.92 -15.80
C ALA A 123 -6.76 -5.14 -15.30
N LEU A 124 -6.96 -5.25 -13.98
CA LEU A 124 -7.76 -6.30 -13.36
C LEU A 124 -9.21 -6.27 -13.86
N TYR A 125 -9.83 -5.09 -13.89
CA TYR A 125 -11.19 -4.92 -14.38
C TYR A 125 -11.31 -5.38 -15.84
N ARG A 126 -10.35 -5.01 -16.68
CA ARG A 126 -10.32 -5.45 -18.08
C ARG A 126 -10.14 -6.97 -18.20
N ASP A 127 -9.21 -7.57 -17.46
CA ASP A 127 -9.00 -9.02 -17.46
C ASP A 127 -10.27 -9.78 -17.01
N LEU A 128 -11.00 -9.24 -16.02
CA LEU A 128 -12.28 -9.79 -15.58
C LEU A 128 -13.39 -9.61 -16.61
N SER A 129 -13.50 -8.43 -17.23
CA SER A 129 -14.45 -8.17 -18.31
C SER A 129 -14.20 -9.11 -19.50
N ASP A 130 -12.94 -9.26 -19.93
CA ASP A 130 -12.53 -10.19 -21.00
C ASP A 130 -12.90 -11.64 -20.64
N TRP A 131 -12.78 -12.04 -19.37
CA TRP A 131 -13.18 -13.38 -18.93
C TRP A 131 -14.70 -13.59 -18.92
N VAL A 132 -15.47 -12.60 -18.46
CA VAL A 132 -16.94 -12.65 -18.50
C VAL A 132 -17.42 -12.72 -19.95
N GLU A 133 -16.88 -11.88 -20.83
CA GLU A 133 -17.17 -11.93 -22.26
C GLU A 133 -16.81 -13.30 -22.86
N TYR A 134 -15.66 -13.88 -22.50
CA TYR A 134 -15.29 -15.23 -22.93
C TYR A 134 -16.27 -16.31 -22.47
N ARG A 135 -16.71 -16.24 -21.21
CA ARG A 135 -17.66 -17.19 -20.62
C ARG A 135 -19.06 -17.08 -21.23
N ASP A 136 -19.43 -15.92 -21.76
CA ASP A 136 -20.76 -15.68 -22.30
C ASP A 136 -20.81 -15.88 -23.85
N LEU A 137 -19.67 -16.13 -24.51
CA LEU A 137 -19.61 -16.45 -25.94
C LEU A 137 -20.24 -17.81 -26.28
N PRO A 138 -20.90 -17.98 -27.44
CA PRO A 138 -21.32 -19.28 -27.94
C PRO A 138 -20.13 -20.25 -28.10
N GLU A 139 -20.33 -21.56 -27.93
CA GLU A 139 -19.25 -22.57 -28.05
C GLU A 139 -18.56 -22.54 -29.43
N GLU A 140 -19.31 -22.22 -30.49
CA GLU A 140 -18.79 -22.03 -31.87
C GLU A 140 -17.74 -20.90 -31.95
N ASP A 141 -17.84 -19.91 -31.06
CA ASP A 141 -16.93 -18.77 -31.02
C ASP A 141 -15.73 -18.95 -30.06
N ARG A 142 -15.71 -20.03 -29.27
CA ARG A 142 -14.61 -20.35 -28.34
C ARG A 142 -13.54 -21.25 -28.95
N ALA A 143 -13.82 -21.87 -30.10
CA ALA A 143 -12.91 -22.78 -30.77
C ALA A 143 -11.65 -22.03 -31.29
N PRO A 144 -10.45 -22.62 -31.19
CA PRO A 144 -9.24 -22.03 -31.72
C PRO A 144 -9.34 -21.84 -33.26
N PRO A 145 -8.70 -20.80 -33.81
CA PRO A 145 -8.86 -20.38 -35.22
C PRO A 145 -8.36 -21.38 -36.27
N GLU A 146 -7.88 -22.56 -35.86
CA GLU A 146 -7.43 -23.62 -36.76
C GLU A 146 -8.57 -24.50 -37.28
N GLU A 147 -9.71 -24.56 -36.58
CA GLU A 147 -10.85 -25.42 -36.98
C GLU A 147 -11.94 -24.66 -37.77
N ALA A 148 -12.05 -23.35 -37.58
CA ALA A 148 -13.00 -22.51 -38.30
C ALA A 148 -12.28 -21.86 -39.51
N GLY A 149 -12.68 -22.22 -40.74
CA GLY A 149 -12.20 -21.62 -41.98
C GLY A 149 -12.57 -20.14 -42.14
N GLU A 150 -12.08 -19.28 -41.25
CA GLU A 150 -12.49 -17.89 -41.10
C GLU A 150 -11.70 -16.94 -41.99
N SER A 151 -12.41 -15.98 -42.60
CA SER A 151 -11.77 -14.92 -43.40
C SER A 151 -10.90 -14.01 -42.52
N LYS A 152 -9.85 -13.41 -43.11
CA LYS A 152 -8.98 -12.43 -42.44
C LYS A 152 -9.75 -11.30 -41.73
N ALA A 153 -10.94 -10.93 -42.20
CA ALA A 153 -11.77 -9.91 -41.58
C ALA A 153 -12.48 -10.39 -40.30
N ALA A 154 -12.87 -11.67 -40.22
CA ALA A 154 -13.42 -12.28 -39.00
C ALA A 154 -12.31 -12.44 -37.94
N ARG A 155 -11.12 -12.87 -38.38
CA ARG A 155 -9.91 -12.95 -37.53
C ARG A 155 -9.48 -11.58 -37.00
N PHE A 156 -9.58 -10.53 -37.81
CA PHE A 156 -9.26 -9.15 -37.41
C PHE A 156 -10.29 -8.58 -36.44
N ARG A 157 -11.59 -8.84 -36.65
CA ARG A 157 -12.65 -8.46 -35.69
C ARG A 157 -12.52 -9.21 -34.36
N ARG A 158 -12.20 -10.50 -34.38
CA ARG A 158 -11.83 -11.27 -33.18
C ARG A 158 -10.58 -10.70 -32.50
N SER A 159 -9.54 -10.34 -33.24
CA SER A 159 -8.34 -9.72 -32.64
C SER A 159 -8.56 -8.32 -32.07
N LEU A 160 -9.60 -7.61 -32.55
CA LEU A 160 -9.96 -6.27 -32.09
C LEU A 160 -10.97 -6.29 -30.93
N PHE A 161 -11.79 -7.34 -30.81
CA PHE A 161 -12.91 -7.41 -29.86
C PHE A 161 -12.91 -8.63 -28.94
N LEU A 162 -12.05 -9.63 -29.11
CA LEU A 162 -12.17 -10.90 -28.40
C LEU A 162 -10.85 -11.31 -27.74
N ILE A 163 -10.78 -10.95 -26.46
CA ILE A 163 -10.06 -11.63 -25.39
C ILE A 163 -8.54 -11.57 -25.53
N ARG A 164 -7.95 -10.55 -24.89
CA ARG A 164 -6.50 -10.47 -24.71
C ARG A 164 -6.00 -11.35 -23.57
N LEU A 165 -6.91 -12.09 -22.92
CA LEU A 165 -6.57 -13.01 -21.85
C LEU A 165 -5.73 -14.18 -22.41
N PRO A 166 -4.52 -14.42 -21.87
CA PRO A 166 -3.68 -15.54 -22.30
C PRO A 166 -4.44 -16.87 -22.27
N GLU A 167 -4.24 -17.71 -23.28
CA GLU A 167 -4.87 -19.04 -23.36
C GLU A 167 -4.57 -19.92 -22.15
N VAL A 168 -3.39 -19.73 -21.55
CA VAL A 168 -2.96 -20.39 -20.31
C VAL A 168 -3.89 -20.07 -19.13
N ILE A 169 -4.43 -18.85 -19.08
CA ILE A 169 -5.36 -18.42 -18.02
C ILE A 169 -6.78 -18.90 -18.34
N ARG A 170 -7.19 -18.88 -19.62
CA ARG A 170 -8.53 -19.31 -20.06
C ARG A 170 -8.80 -20.80 -19.85
N ASN A 171 -7.77 -21.63 -20.04
CA ASN A 171 -7.87 -23.09 -19.96
C ASN A 171 -7.45 -23.66 -18.59
N ASP A 172 -7.14 -22.80 -17.62
CA ASP A 172 -6.83 -23.20 -16.25
C ASP A 172 -8.13 -23.67 -15.54
N PRO A 173 -8.06 -24.70 -14.66
CA PRO A 173 -9.21 -25.10 -13.84
C PRO A 173 -9.75 -24.00 -12.92
N ASP A 174 -8.93 -23.00 -12.57
CA ASP A 174 -9.35 -21.80 -11.83
C ASP A 174 -8.83 -20.51 -12.51
N PRO A 175 -9.52 -20.02 -13.55
CA PRO A 175 -9.08 -18.85 -14.31
C PRO A 175 -9.11 -17.56 -13.46
N LEU A 176 -10.00 -17.48 -12.46
CA LEU A 176 -10.11 -16.33 -11.58
C LEU A 176 -8.91 -16.21 -10.66
N ARG A 177 -8.45 -17.32 -10.08
CA ARG A 177 -7.22 -17.34 -9.29
C ARG A 177 -6.02 -16.90 -10.11
N ARG A 178 -5.90 -17.32 -11.38
CA ARG A 178 -4.80 -16.91 -12.27
C ARG A 178 -4.85 -15.44 -12.66
N ILE A 179 -6.05 -14.88 -12.87
CA ILE A 179 -6.24 -13.44 -13.09
C ILE A 179 -5.81 -12.67 -11.85
N LEU A 180 -6.17 -13.16 -10.66
CA LEU A 180 -5.72 -12.57 -9.41
C LEU A 180 -4.21 -12.68 -9.28
N GLU A 181 -3.58 -13.85 -9.43
CA GLU A 181 -2.12 -14.06 -9.38
C GLU A 181 -1.34 -13.16 -10.36
N ARG A 182 -1.87 -12.93 -11.56
CA ARG A 182 -1.27 -12.04 -12.56
C ARG A 182 -1.31 -10.56 -12.15
N ASN A 183 -2.39 -10.17 -11.48
CA ASN A 183 -2.61 -8.83 -10.98
C ASN A 183 -2.24 -8.71 -9.48
N ASP A 184 -1.68 -9.78 -8.90
CA ASP A 184 -1.48 -9.89 -7.47
C ASP A 184 -0.34 -9.00 -7.03
N LEU A 185 -0.53 -8.43 -5.86
CA LEU A 185 0.40 -7.54 -5.22
C LEU A 185 1.53 -8.40 -4.64
N LYS A 186 2.56 -8.68 -5.42
CA LYS A 186 3.88 -8.85 -4.80
C LYS A 186 4.23 -7.50 -4.16
N ALA A 187 3.95 -7.38 -2.86
CA ALA A 187 4.39 -6.31 -1.97
C ALA A 187 5.91 -6.07 -2.15
N GLU A 188 6.48 -4.86 -2.14
CA GLU A 188 6.04 -3.49 -1.88
C GLU A 188 6.62 -2.60 -3.01
N PRO A 189 6.16 -1.36 -3.25
CA PRO A 189 7.00 -0.41 -3.98
C PRO A 189 8.30 -0.25 -3.18
N ASP A 190 9.45 -0.59 -3.79
CA ASP A 190 10.78 -0.26 -3.29
C ASP A 190 10.78 1.20 -2.85
N THR A 191 10.67 1.46 -1.54
CA THR A 191 11.10 2.72 -0.94
C THR A 191 12.62 2.65 -0.82
N GLY A 192 13.27 2.62 -2.00
CA GLY A 192 14.69 2.88 -2.13
C GLY A 192 14.96 4.27 -1.59
N PHE A 193 15.30 4.33 -0.30
CA PHE A 193 15.81 5.50 0.39
C PHE A 193 17.15 5.85 -0.27
N PHE A 194 17.15 6.78 -1.23
CA PHE A 194 18.37 7.45 -1.66
C PHE A 194 18.78 8.41 -0.55
N GLY A 195 19.59 7.90 0.38
CA GLY A 195 20.32 8.73 1.31
C GLY A 195 21.26 9.66 0.55
N TRP A 196 21.11 10.96 0.80
CA TRP A 196 22.14 11.98 0.58
C TRP A 196 22.48 12.60 1.93
#